data_AF-B8G570-F1
#
_entry.id   AF-B8G570-F1
#
_cell.length_a   1.000
_cell.length_b   1.000
_cell.length_c   1.000
_cell.angle_alpha   90.00
_cell.angle_beta   90.00
_cell.angle_gamma   90.00
#
_symmetry.space_group_name_H-M   'P 1'
#
loop_
_entity.id
_entity.type
_entity.pdbx_description
1 polymer ?
#
loop_
_entity_poly.entity_id
_entity_poly.type
_entity_poly.pdbx_seq_one_letter_code
_entity_poly.pdbx_strand_id
1 'polypeptide(L)'
;MTVYTDIALLVAVVQQAGGDPACVPSGLDRLRQRLIADGQVFPNLLYVYRTEKRTTSQTTTASTQPRVRRLLAFLSADAAVSFAQSTGLARSPRLVALSPARLLAVFIRQPDFVALHIAYDDVPATNGLPNGWHLLRTDVLALFAIEANSA
;
A
#
# COMPACT_ATOMS: atom_id res chain seq x y z
N MET A 1 2.34 9.30 -20.17
CA MET A 1 1.21 10.20 -19.85
C MET A 1 0.47 9.84 -18.53
N THR A 2 0.97 8.92 -17.70
CA THR A 2 0.23 8.35 -16.56
C THR A 2 0.47 9.03 -15.20
N VAL A 3 1.64 9.63 -14.96
CA VAL A 3 2.00 10.22 -13.65
C VAL A 3 1.14 11.44 -13.30
N TYR A 4 0.92 12.35 -14.25
CA TYR A 4 0.07 13.54 -14.02
C TYR A 4 -1.37 13.16 -13.68
N THR A 5 -1.92 12.15 -14.35
CA THR A 5 -3.27 11.64 -14.08
C THR A 5 -3.36 11.00 -12.69
N ASP A 6 -2.34 10.26 -12.27
CA ASP A 6 -2.31 9.64 -10.94
C ASP A 6 -2.15 10.67 -9.81
N ILE A 7 -1.38 11.73 -10.02
CA ILE A 7 -1.29 12.86 -9.08
C ILE A 7 -2.65 13.57 -8.98
N ALA A 8 -3.29 13.87 -10.11
CA ALA A 8 -4.61 14.50 -10.12
C ALA A 8 -5.67 13.64 -9.41
N LEU A 9 -5.59 12.31 -9.56
CA LEU A 9 -6.43 11.38 -8.80
C LEU A 9 -6.16 11.47 -7.31
N LEU A 10 -4.89 11.46 -6.88
CA LEU A 10 -4.54 11.56 -5.46
C LEU A 10 -5.07 12.87 -4.86
N VAL A 11 -4.90 14.00 -5.57
CA VAL A 11 -5.47 15.30 -5.20
C VAL A 11 -6.98 15.19 -4.98
N ALA A 12 -7.71 14.61 -5.93
CA ALA A 12 -9.16 14.44 -5.81
C ALA A 12 -9.55 13.54 -4.62
N VAL A 13 -8.81 12.45 -4.37
CA VAL A 13 -9.08 11.53 -3.26
C VAL A 13 -8.80 12.18 -1.91
N VAL A 14 -7.70 12.95 -1.78
CA VAL A 14 -7.38 13.70 -0.56
C VAL A 14 -8.47 14.70 -0.24
N GLN A 15 -8.92 15.45 -1.24
CA GLN A 15 -10.02 16.41 -1.08
C GLN A 15 -11.33 15.72 -0.65
N GLN A 16 -11.68 14.59 -1.28
CA GLN A 16 -12.87 13.81 -0.92
C GLN A 16 -12.81 13.23 0.49
N ALA A 17 -11.61 12.93 0.98
CA ALA A 17 -11.38 12.44 2.33
C ALA A 17 -11.35 13.57 3.38
N GLY A 18 -11.51 14.84 2.97
CA GLY A 18 -11.49 16.00 3.86
C GLY A 18 -10.08 16.52 4.18
N GLY A 19 -9.05 16.08 3.45
CA GLY A 19 -7.69 16.58 3.58
C GLY A 19 -7.38 17.78 2.70
N ASP A 20 -6.15 18.28 2.81
CA ASP A 20 -5.67 19.42 2.03
C ASP A 20 -4.96 18.95 0.73
N PRO A 21 -5.51 19.23 -0.47
CA PRO A 21 -4.87 18.87 -1.73
C PRO A 21 -3.50 19.55 -1.92
N ALA A 22 -3.24 20.70 -1.29
CA ALA A 22 -1.94 21.38 -1.35
C ALA A 22 -0.83 20.59 -0.64
N CYS A 23 -1.18 19.66 0.26
CA CYS A 23 -0.22 18.77 0.90
C CYS A 23 0.26 17.63 -0.01
N VAL A 24 -0.37 17.37 -1.16
CA VAL A 24 -0.02 16.22 -2.02
C VAL A 24 1.45 16.20 -2.45
N PRO A 25 2.05 17.31 -2.93
CA PRO A 25 3.47 17.33 -3.28
C PRO A 25 4.37 17.01 -2.08
N SER A 26 4.09 17.62 -0.92
CA SER A 26 4.88 17.41 0.31
C SER A 26 4.71 16.00 0.88
N GLY A 27 3.52 15.41 0.79
CA GLY A 27 3.28 14.02 1.21
C GLY A 27 4.05 13.02 0.36
N LEU A 28 4.06 13.21 -0.97
CA LEU A 28 4.88 12.41 -1.89
C LEU A 28 6.38 12.62 -1.66
N ASP A 29 6.81 13.85 -1.41
CA ASP A 29 8.21 14.15 -1.13
C ASP A 29 8.67 13.51 0.19
N ARG A 30 7.85 13.54 1.25
CA ARG A 30 8.13 12.83 2.50
C ARG A 30 8.25 11.32 2.31
N LEU A 31 7.37 10.72 1.52
CA LEU A 31 7.46 9.30 1.16
C LEU A 31 8.80 9.00 0.46
N ARG A 32 9.20 9.87 -0.47
CA ARG A 32 10.47 9.77 -1.20
C ARG A 32 11.67 9.90 -0.27
N GLN A 33 11.72 10.96 0.53
CA GLN A 33 12.81 11.21 1.46
C GLN A 33 12.97 10.06 2.45
N ARG A 34 11.85 9.49 2.92
CA ARG A 34 11.91 8.35 3.84
C ARG A 34 12.51 7.10 3.20
N LEU A 35 12.07 6.73 2.00
CA LEU A 35 12.65 5.60 1.28
C LEU A 35 14.15 5.79 1.04
N ILE A 36 14.58 6.99 0.68
CA ILE A 36 16.01 7.33 0.51
C ILE A 36 16.76 7.22 1.85
N ALA A 37 16.17 7.68 2.95
CA ALA A 37 16.77 7.57 4.28
C ALA A 37 16.93 6.11 4.73
N ASP A 38 16.02 5.23 4.29
CA ASP A 38 16.10 3.78 4.52
C ASP A 38 17.01 3.07 3.47
N GLY A 39 17.81 3.82 2.70
CA GLY A 39 18.77 3.31 1.72
C GLY A 39 18.15 2.79 0.43
N GLN A 40 16.86 3.04 0.19
CA GLN A 40 16.13 2.55 -0.98
C GLN A 40 16.12 3.60 -2.10
N VAL A 41 16.15 3.13 -3.35
CA VAL A 41 15.91 3.98 -4.51
C VAL A 41 14.40 4.26 -4.62
N PHE A 42 14.03 5.53 -4.81
CA PHE A 42 12.62 5.88 -4.96
C PHE A 42 12.05 5.29 -6.26
N PRO A 43 11.07 4.38 -6.18
CA PRO A 43 10.60 3.68 -7.36
C PRO A 43 9.60 4.54 -8.14
N ASN A 44 9.65 4.45 -9.47
CA ASN A 44 8.60 5.01 -10.34
C ASN A 44 7.28 4.22 -10.20
N LEU A 45 7.38 2.92 -9.85
CA LEU A 45 6.26 1.99 -9.74
C LEU A 45 6.46 1.07 -8.54
N LEU A 46 5.39 0.84 -7.80
CA LEU A 46 5.28 -0.12 -6.72
C LEU A 46 4.39 -1.28 -7.18
N TYR A 47 4.75 -2.49 -6.80
CA TYR A 47 4.02 -3.69 -7.22
C TYR A 47 3.13 -4.19 -6.08
N VAL A 48 1.86 -4.45 -6.37
CA VAL A 48 0.85 -4.81 -5.37
C VAL A 48 0.03 -5.99 -5.87
N TYR A 49 -0.26 -6.95 -4.99
CA TYR A 49 -1.14 -8.06 -5.33
C TYR A 49 -2.60 -7.64 -5.21
N ARG A 50 -3.35 -7.74 -6.31
CA ARG A 50 -4.81 -7.71 -6.25
C ARG A 50 -5.32 -9.10 -5.93
N THR A 51 -6.00 -9.23 -4.80
CA THR A 51 -6.81 -10.41 -4.51
C THR A 51 -8.07 -10.32 -5.35
N GLU A 52 -8.24 -11.24 -6.31
CA GLU A 52 -9.58 -11.44 -6.88
C GLU A 52 -10.46 -11.98 -5.77
N LYS A 53 -11.62 -11.35 -5.57
CA LYS A 53 -12.58 -11.67 -4.52
C LYS A 53 -13.10 -13.09 -4.76
N ARG A 54 -12.36 -14.11 -4.32
CA ARG A 54 -12.82 -15.49 -4.42
C ARG A 54 -13.84 -15.69 -3.30
N THR A 55 -15.11 -15.59 -3.66
CA THR A 55 -16.21 -16.24 -2.95
C THR A 55 -15.99 -17.75 -3.02
N THR A 56 -15.11 -18.27 -2.18
CA THR A 56 -15.11 -19.70 -1.85
C THR A 56 -15.33 -19.81 -0.37
N SER A 57 -16.56 -20.19 -0.04
CA SER A 57 -16.95 -20.79 1.23
C SER A 57 -15.94 -21.87 1.60
N GLN A 58 -14.97 -21.52 2.43
CA GLN A 58 -14.24 -22.50 3.22
C GLN A 58 -14.79 -22.35 4.64
N THR A 59 -15.77 -23.20 4.92
CA THR A 59 -16.29 -23.48 6.25
C THR A 59 -15.14 -23.95 7.12
N THR A 60 -14.48 -23.02 7.77
CA THR A 60 -13.75 -23.25 9.01
C THR A 60 -14.25 -22.19 9.95
N THR A 61 -14.72 -22.63 11.11
CA THR A 61 -15.30 -21.85 12.20
C THR A 61 -14.36 -20.70 12.58
N ALA A 62 -14.51 -19.56 11.91
CA ALA A 62 -13.68 -18.39 12.11
C ALA A 62 -14.47 -17.39 12.94
N SER A 63 -14.01 -17.22 14.18
CA SER A 63 -14.30 -16.07 15.04
C SER A 63 -14.48 -14.79 14.21
N THR A 64 -15.60 -14.10 14.41
CA THR A 64 -15.97 -12.81 13.83
C THR A 64 -15.07 -11.68 14.35
N GLN A 65 -13.75 -11.81 14.20
CA GLN A 65 -12.82 -10.70 14.36
C GLN A 65 -12.63 -10.03 12.99
N PRO A 66 -12.80 -8.70 12.89
CA PRO A 66 -12.54 -7.98 11.66
C PRO A 66 -11.09 -8.23 11.24
N ARG A 67 -10.93 -8.86 10.08
CA ARG A 67 -9.60 -9.23 9.55
C ARG A 67 -8.89 -7.94 9.16
N VAL A 68 -7.98 -7.49 10.03
CA VAL A 68 -7.12 -6.33 9.85
C VAL A 68 -6.44 -6.40 8.47
N ARG A 69 -6.84 -5.54 7.53
CA ARG A 69 -6.31 -5.58 6.16
C ARG A 69 -5.09 -4.67 6.05
N ARG A 70 -3.99 -5.23 5.58
CA ARG A 70 -2.78 -4.49 5.24
C ARG A 70 -2.58 -4.48 3.73
N LEU A 71 -2.17 -3.35 3.19
CA LEU A 71 -1.77 -3.23 1.80
C LEU A 71 -0.26 -3.48 1.70
N LEU A 72 0.14 -4.54 1.02
CA LEU A 72 1.55 -4.91 0.83
C LEU A 72 2.01 -4.52 -0.57
N ALA A 73 2.98 -3.61 -0.65
CA ALA A 73 3.59 -3.14 -1.88
C ALA A 73 5.08 -3.50 -1.92
N PHE A 74 5.63 -3.78 -3.10
CA PHE A 74 7.03 -4.16 -3.32
C PHE A 74 7.74 -3.14 -4.20
N LEU A 75 9.03 -2.90 -3.93
CA LEU A 75 9.88 -2.01 -4.73
C LEU A 75 10.24 -2.61 -6.10
N SER A 76 10.37 -3.93 -6.20
CA SER A 76 10.58 -4.65 -7.46
C SER A 76 9.53 -5.73 -7.73
N ALA A 77 9.39 -6.09 -9.01
CA ALA A 77 8.54 -7.21 -9.41
C ALA A 77 9.11 -8.56 -8.96
N ASP A 78 10.44 -8.69 -8.92
CA ASP A 78 11.13 -9.92 -8.54
C ASP A 78 10.94 -10.23 -7.05
N ALA A 79 11.06 -9.21 -6.18
CA ALA A 79 10.77 -9.35 -4.76
C ALA A 79 9.31 -9.76 -4.51
N ALA A 80 8.36 -9.19 -5.28
CA ALA A 80 6.98 -9.61 -5.20
C ALA A 80 6.82 -11.09 -5.56
N VAL A 81 7.34 -11.52 -6.71
CA VAL A 81 7.25 -12.91 -7.19
C VAL A 81 7.88 -13.89 -6.20
N SER A 82 9.08 -13.59 -5.71
CA SER A 82 9.78 -14.38 -4.70
C SER A 82 8.97 -14.49 -3.40
N PHE A 83 8.32 -13.41 -2.97
CA PHE A 83 7.39 -13.44 -1.84
C PHE A 83 6.17 -14.32 -2.12
N ALA A 84 5.56 -14.23 -3.29
CA ALA A 84 4.39 -15.06 -3.62
C ALA A 84 4.72 -16.55 -3.69
N GLN A 85 5.91 -16.90 -4.19
CA GLN A 85 6.39 -18.27 -4.22
C GLN A 85 6.66 -18.81 -2.81
N SER A 86 7.37 -18.05 -1.98
CA SER A 86 7.74 -18.48 -0.61
C SER A 86 6.53 -18.60 0.33
N THR A 87 5.50 -17.78 0.14
CA THR A 87 4.29 -17.80 0.98
C THR A 87 3.17 -18.70 0.45
N GLY A 88 3.38 -19.39 -0.67
CA GLY A 88 2.35 -20.26 -1.25
C GLY A 88 1.11 -19.48 -1.74
N LEU A 89 1.30 -18.23 -2.16
CA LEU A 89 0.27 -17.34 -2.70
C LEU A 89 -0.17 -17.83 -4.10
N ALA A 90 -0.78 -19.03 -4.17
CA ALA A 90 -1.00 -19.77 -5.42
C ALA A 90 -2.49 -20.08 -5.70
N ARG A 91 -3.11 -19.19 -6.48
CA ARG A 91 -3.80 -19.46 -7.76
C ARG A 91 -4.07 -18.09 -8.39
N SER A 92 -3.07 -17.57 -9.09
CA SER A 92 -3.09 -16.34 -9.91
C SER A 92 -3.42 -15.02 -9.19
N PRO A 93 -2.67 -14.60 -8.15
CA PRO A 93 -2.77 -13.22 -7.70
C PRO A 93 -2.26 -12.29 -8.81
N ARG A 94 -3.11 -11.36 -9.28
CA ARG A 94 -2.71 -10.42 -10.33
C ARG A 94 -1.81 -9.36 -9.71
N LEU A 95 -0.54 -9.40 -10.09
CA LEU A 95 0.41 -8.34 -9.75
C LEU A 95 0.06 -7.09 -10.57
N VAL A 96 -0.09 -5.96 -9.90
CA VAL A 96 -0.36 -4.67 -10.53
C VAL A 96 0.74 -3.70 -10.17
N ALA A 97 1.29 -3.02 -11.16
CA ALA A 97 2.20 -1.91 -10.98
C ALA A 97 1.40 -0.61 -10.84
N LEU A 98 1.62 0.12 -9.74
CA LEU A 98 0.99 1.40 -9.45
C LEU A 98 2.08 2.46 -9.21
N SER A 99 1.85 3.69 -9.67
CA SER A 99 2.68 4.82 -9.21
C SER A 99 2.49 5.03 -7.70
N PRO A 100 3.46 5.66 -7.00
CA PRO A 100 3.29 6.01 -5.58
C PRO A 100 2.02 6.82 -5.31
N ALA A 101 1.70 7.78 -6.19
CA ALA A 101 0.47 8.57 -6.09
C ALA A 101 -0.78 7.70 -6.20
N ARG A 102 -0.82 6.76 -7.15
CA ARG A 102 -1.94 5.85 -7.33
C ARG A 102 -2.10 4.87 -6.16
N LEU A 103 -0.99 4.38 -5.61
CA LEU A 103 -1.00 3.50 -4.43
C LEU A 103 -1.61 4.21 -3.22
N LEU A 104 -1.17 5.44 -2.93
CA LEU A 104 -1.71 6.26 -1.84
C LEU A 104 -3.18 6.58 -2.05
N ALA A 105 -3.59 6.90 -3.28
CA ALA A 105 -5.00 7.13 -3.61
C ALA A 105 -5.87 5.89 -3.34
N VAL A 106 -5.39 4.69 -3.70
CA VAL A 106 -6.10 3.43 -3.39
C VAL A 106 -6.18 3.21 -1.88
N PHE A 107 -5.09 3.44 -1.15
CA PHE A 107 -5.02 3.25 0.29
C PHE A 107 -5.97 4.19 1.06
N ILE A 108 -5.98 5.48 0.71
CA ILE A 108 -6.87 6.47 1.34
C ILE A 108 -8.33 6.11 1.07
N ARG A 109 -8.68 5.76 -0.17
CA ARG A 109 -10.06 5.43 -0.57
C ARG A 109 -10.62 4.15 0.07
N GLN A 110 -9.76 3.25 0.53
CA GLN A 110 -10.16 1.97 1.10
C GLN A 110 -10.00 2.01 2.63
N PRO A 111 -11.08 2.30 3.40
CA PRO A 111 -10.99 2.44 4.86
C PRO A 111 -10.61 1.14 5.56
N ASP A 112 -10.89 -0.02 4.96
CA ASP A 112 -10.55 -1.33 5.51
C ASP A 112 -9.03 -1.55 5.66
N PHE A 113 -8.20 -0.79 4.95
CA PHE A 113 -6.75 -0.87 5.10
C PHE A 113 -6.28 -0.08 6.33
N VAL A 114 -5.72 -0.80 7.30
CA VAL A 114 -5.20 -0.21 8.54
C VAL A 114 -3.73 0.22 8.44
N ALA A 115 -2.98 -0.32 7.48
CA ALA A 115 -1.57 -0.04 7.31
C ALA A 115 -1.09 -0.37 5.89
N LEU A 116 -0.13 0.42 5.43
CA LEU A 116 0.62 0.24 4.19
C LEU A 116 2.01 -0.28 4.54
N HIS A 117 2.38 -1.41 3.95
CA HIS A 117 3.72 -1.99 4.09
C HIS A 117 4.44 -1.95 2.75
N ILE A 118 5.57 -1.25 2.68
CA ILE A 118 6.44 -1.21 1.50
C ILE A 118 7.62 -2.14 1.77
N ALA A 119 7.60 -3.31 1.13
CA ALA A 119 8.63 -4.33 1.21
C ALA A 119 9.88 -3.92 0.43
N TYR A 120 11.04 -4.08 1.05
CA TYR A 120 12.35 -3.91 0.41
C TYR A 120 12.79 -5.20 -0.28
N ASP A 121 13.69 -5.09 -1.26
CA ASP A 121 14.01 -6.19 -2.16
C ASP A 121 14.71 -7.39 -1.49
N ASP A 122 15.34 -7.21 -0.32
CA ASP A 122 16.46 -8.06 0.06
C ASP A 122 16.35 -8.78 1.43
N VAL A 123 15.16 -9.04 1.96
CA VAL A 123 15.09 -9.77 3.25
C VAL A 123 13.95 -10.79 3.35
N PRO A 124 14.26 -12.05 3.74
CA PRO A 124 13.25 -13.07 3.99
C PRO A 124 12.29 -12.63 5.10
N ALA A 125 11.04 -13.06 4.94
CA ALA A 125 9.95 -12.70 5.82
C ALA A 125 10.13 -13.31 7.23
N THR A 126 10.73 -12.58 8.17
CA THR A 126 11.07 -13.10 9.51
C THR A 126 9.83 -13.53 10.30
N ASN A 127 8.68 -12.91 10.03
CA ASN A 127 7.38 -13.21 10.65
C ASN A 127 6.26 -13.38 9.60
N GLY A 128 6.58 -13.87 8.40
CA GLY A 128 5.62 -13.97 7.30
C GLY A 128 5.31 -12.65 6.57
N LEU A 129 5.98 -11.55 6.95
CA LEU A 129 6.07 -10.31 6.17
C LEU A 129 7.52 -9.97 5.84
N PRO A 130 7.81 -9.49 4.61
CA PRO A 130 9.14 -9.06 4.22
C PRO A 130 9.55 -7.83 5.04
N ASN A 131 10.87 -7.62 5.24
CA ASN A 131 11.32 -6.35 5.82
C ASN A 131 10.91 -5.19 4.93
N GLY A 132 10.65 -4.06 5.55
CA GLY A 132 10.13 -2.92 4.84
C GLY A 132 9.63 -1.83 5.76
N TRP A 133 9.17 -0.76 5.13
CA TRP A 133 8.56 0.36 5.83
C TRP A 133 7.09 0.07 6.11
N HIS A 134 6.72 0.07 7.39
CA HIS A 134 5.36 -0.05 7.85
C HIS A 134 4.80 1.33 8.22
N LEU A 135 3.76 1.78 7.52
CA LEU A 135 2.99 2.98 7.85
C LEU A 135 1.60 2.60 8.35
N LEU A 136 1.19 3.13 9.50
CA LEU A 136 -0.20 3.03 9.91
C LEU A 136 -1.07 3.94 9.05
N ARG A 137 -2.36 3.64 8.98
CA ARG A 137 -3.32 4.48 8.26
C ARG A 137 -3.29 5.92 8.75
N THR A 138 -3.25 6.11 10.07
CA THR A 138 -3.14 7.43 10.71
C THR A 138 -1.94 8.21 10.21
N ASP A 139 -0.79 7.55 10.07
CA ASP A 139 0.45 8.18 9.59
C ASP A 139 0.31 8.61 8.13
N VAL A 140 -0.30 7.78 7.29
CA VAL A 140 -0.55 8.10 5.87
C VAL A 140 -1.54 9.26 5.74
N LEU A 141 -2.63 9.26 6.52
CA LEU A 141 -3.64 10.32 6.49
C LEU A 141 -3.05 11.67 6.96
N ALA A 142 -2.19 11.65 7.97
CA ALA A 142 -1.50 12.83 8.49
C ALA A 142 -0.59 13.50 7.44
N LEU A 143 -0.06 12.75 6.46
CA LEU A 143 0.72 13.34 5.35
C LEU A 143 -0.11 14.32 4.49
N PHE A 144 -1.44 14.19 4.53
CA PHE A 144 -2.37 14.94 3.67
C PHE A 144 -3.36 15.79 4.48
N ALA A 145 -3.07 16.02 5.77
CA ALA A 145 -3.94 16.74 6.70
C ALA A 145 -5.37 16.15 6.76
N ILE A 146 -5.51 14.83 6.61
CA ILE A 146 -6.78 14.12 6.77
C ILE A 146 -6.93 13.72 8.24
N GLU A 147 -8.00 14.17 8.88
CA GLU A 147 -8.36 13.76 10.24
C GLU A 147 -8.63 12.26 10.29
N ALA A 148 -7.92 11.53 11.15
CA ALA A 148 -8.19 10.13 11.39
C ALA A 148 -9.44 10.00 12.26
N ASN A 149 -10.61 9.88 11.61
CA ASN A 149 -11.85 9.64 12.34
C ASN A 149 -11.74 8.30 13.08
N SER A 150 -11.54 8.37 14.39
CA SER A 150 -11.48 7.21 15.28
C SER A 150 -12.92 6.73 15.47
N ALA A 151 -13.35 5.80 14.63
CA ALA A 151 -14.63 5.10 14.80
C ALA A 151 -14.52 4.04 15.90
#